data_AF-A0A7U2QX50-F1
#
_entry.id   AF-A0A7U2QX50-F1
#
_cell.length_a   1.000
_cell.length_b   1.000
_cell.length_c   1.000
_cell.angle_alpha   90.00
_cell.angle_beta   90.00
_cell.angle_gamma   90.00
#
_symmetry.space_group_name_H-M   'P 1'
#
loop_
_entity.id
_entity.type
_entity.pdbx_description
1 polymer ?
#
loop_
_entity_poly.entity_id
_entity_poly.type
_entity_poly.pdbx_seq_one_letter_code
_entity_poly.pdbx_strand_id
1 'polypeptide(L)'
;MAIRRAHRKSRHGCTNCKQRRVKCDETRPYCQNCTRRNNTCVYVTPVRVLSEPIASAEAGTSIGCLPIKPEPAVLPYSSWASLTPS
;
A
#
# COMPACT_ATOMS: atom_id res chain seq x y z
N MET A 1 -34.40 -27.96 10.23
CA MET A 1 -33.28 -27.08 9.81
C MET A 1 -33.86 -25.97 8.94
N ALA A 2 -33.91 -24.72 9.41
CA ALA A 2 -34.56 -23.64 8.67
C ALA A 2 -33.71 -23.23 7.45
N ILE A 3 -34.27 -23.33 6.25
CA ILE A 3 -33.63 -22.88 5.00
C ILE A 3 -33.59 -21.35 5.04
N ARG A 4 -32.38 -20.78 5.14
CA ARG A 4 -32.19 -19.33 5.07
C ARG A 4 -32.52 -18.86 3.65
N ARG A 5 -33.53 -17.99 3.52
CA ARG A 5 -33.87 -17.34 2.24
C ARG A 5 -32.64 -16.56 1.75
N ALA A 6 -32.22 -16.82 0.52
CA ALA A 6 -31.14 -16.08 -0.09
C ALA A 6 -31.61 -14.65 -0.37
N HIS A 7 -31.06 -13.69 0.37
CA HIS A 7 -31.32 -12.27 0.11
C HIS A 7 -30.43 -11.76 -1.02
N ARG A 8 -30.99 -10.95 -1.92
CA ARG A 8 -30.23 -10.26 -2.96
C ARG A 8 -29.21 -9.32 -2.31
N LYS A 9 -27.93 -9.57 -2.55
CA LYS A 9 -26.85 -8.73 -2.03
C LYS A 9 -26.98 -7.32 -2.63
N SER A 10 -26.81 -6.28 -1.81
CA SER A 10 -26.78 -4.90 -2.31
C SER A 10 -25.63 -4.75 -3.31
N ARG A 11 -25.93 -4.14 -4.46
CA ARG A 11 -24.94 -3.89 -5.53
C ARG A 11 -23.98 -2.76 -5.12
N HIS A 12 -24.49 -1.71 -4.47
CA HIS A 12 -23.73 -0.50 -4.12
C HIS A 12 -23.31 -0.43 -2.65
N GLY A 13 -23.49 -1.51 -1.89
CA GLY A 13 -23.09 -1.55 -0.49
C GLY A 13 -21.59 -1.32 -0.30
N CYS A 14 -21.24 -0.70 0.84
CA CYS A 14 -19.85 -0.51 1.22
C CYS A 14 -19.13 -1.85 1.41
N THR A 15 -17.80 -1.84 1.33
CA THR A 15 -16.96 -3.04 1.46
C THR A 15 -17.19 -3.76 2.79
N ASN A 16 -17.33 -3.00 3.88
CA ASN A 16 -17.54 -3.55 5.22
C ASN A 16 -18.87 -4.31 5.35
N CYS A 17 -19.97 -3.74 4.84
CA CYS A 17 -21.27 -4.44 4.85
C CYS A 17 -21.27 -5.66 3.93
N LYS A 18 -20.59 -5.58 2.78
CA LYS A 18 -20.40 -6.71 1.86
C LYS A 18 -19.60 -7.84 2.51
N GLN A 19 -18.46 -7.52 3.16
CA GLN A 19 -17.62 -8.47 3.88
C GLN A 19 -18.40 -9.19 4.98
N ARG A 20 -19.22 -8.43 5.71
CA ARG A 20 -20.02 -8.94 6.83
C ARG A 20 -21.32 -9.62 6.40
N ARG A 21 -21.61 -9.66 5.10
CA ARG A 21 -22.81 -10.28 4.50
C ARG A 21 -24.11 -9.74 5.11
N VAL A 22 -24.14 -8.44 5.41
CA VAL A 22 -25.31 -7.72 5.94
C VAL A 22 -25.83 -6.71 4.92
N LYS A 23 -27.11 -6.34 5.02
CA LYS A 23 -27.70 -5.28 4.19
C LYS A 23 -27.01 -3.94 4.52
N CYS A 24 -26.63 -3.20 3.49
CA CYS A 24 -26.10 -1.84 3.62
C CYS A 24 -27.24 -0.85 3.40
N ASP A 25 -27.30 0.20 4.21
CA ASP A 25 -28.31 1.27 4.10
C ASP A 25 -27.97 2.32 3.02
N GLU A 26 -26.80 2.18 2.38
CA GLU A 26 -26.29 3.04 1.29
C GLU A 26 -26.26 4.55 1.62
N THR A 27 -26.39 4.93 2.90
CA THR A 27 -26.26 6.32 3.37
C THR A 27 -24.83 6.81 3.19
N ARG A 28 -24.69 8.06 2.73
CA ARG A 28 -23.41 8.76 2.51
C ARG A 28 -23.29 9.92 3.51
N PRO A 29 -22.10 10.22 4.06
CA PRO A 29 -20.78 9.63 3.77
C PRO A 29 -20.54 8.25 4.40
N TYR A 30 -21.19 7.94 5.53
CA TYR A 30 -21.06 6.67 6.25
C TYR A 30 -22.39 5.93 6.30
N CYS A 31 -22.34 4.60 6.15
CA CYS A 31 -23.52 3.75 6.29
C CYS A 31 -23.97 3.70 7.76
N GLN A 32 -25.28 3.71 8.06
CA GLN A 32 -25.77 3.66 9.46
C GLN A 32 -25.18 2.48 10.25
N ASN A 33 -25.10 1.30 9.66
CA ASN A 33 -24.48 0.13 10.29
C ASN A 33 -22.96 0.28 10.54
N CYS A 34 -22.28 1.10 9.75
CA CYS A 34 -20.86 1.43 9.88
C CYS A 34 -20.67 2.46 10.99
N THR A 35 -21.49 3.51 11.00
CA THR A 35 -21.52 4.57 12.01
C THR A 35 -21.78 4.00 13.40
N ARG A 36 -22.81 3.16 13.54
CA ARG A 36 -23.16 2.51 14.82
C ARG A 36 -22.08 1.60 15.39
N ARG A 37 -21.15 1.15 14.54
CA ARG A 37 -20.05 0.25 14.91
C ARG A 37 -18.70 0.95 14.89
N ASN A 38 -18.68 2.25 14.58
CA ASN A 38 -17.47 3.04 14.42
C ASN A 38 -16.43 2.40 13.49
N ASN A 39 -16.89 1.71 12.44
CA ASN A 39 -16.03 1.05 11.45
C ASN A 39 -15.85 1.92 10.19
N THR A 40 -14.72 1.72 9.50
CA THR A 40 -14.41 2.42 8.24
C THR A 40 -15.42 2.06 7.14
N CYS A 41 -16.18 3.05 6.66
CA CYS A 41 -17.09 2.88 5.54
C CYS A 41 -16.38 3.21 4.22
N VAL A 42 -16.02 2.19 3.45
CA VAL A 42 -15.38 2.37 2.14
C VAL A 42 -16.33 1.91 1.03
N TYR A 43 -16.59 2.77 0.06
CA TYR A 43 -17.31 2.43 -1.16
C TYR A 43 -16.30 2.26 -2.29
N VAL A 44 -16.07 1.03 -2.74
CA VAL A 44 -15.22 0.77 -3.91
C VAL A 44 -15.96 1.20 -5.16
N THR A 45 -15.51 2.27 -5.79
CA THR A 45 -15.87 2.56 -7.17
C THR A 45 -14.93 1.73 -8.06
N PRO A 46 -15.47 0.94 -9.00
CA PRO A 46 -14.60 0.34 -10.01
C PRO A 46 -14.01 1.48 -10.81
N VAL A 47 -12.73 1.76 -10.62
CA VAL A 47 -11.98 2.63 -11.52
C VAL A 47 -11.97 1.88 -12.85
N ARG A 48 -12.77 2.35 -13.81
CA ARG A 48 -12.62 1.92 -15.19
C ARG A 48 -11.33 2.57 -15.66
N VAL A 49 -10.23 1.84 -15.53
CA VAL A 49 -9.04 2.13 -16.31
C VAL A 49 -9.49 1.96 -17.76
N LEU A 50 -9.87 3.05 -18.41
CA LEU A 50 -9.85 3.11 -19.86
C LEU A 50 -8.44 2.67 -20.22
N SER A 51 -8.34 1.57 -20.95
CA SER A 51 -7.08 0.97 -21.34
C SER A 51 -6.29 1.95 -22.22
N GLU A 52 -5.57 2.85 -21.58
CA GLU A 52 -4.23 3.20 -22.01
C GLU A 52 -3.27 2.43 -21.11
N PRO A 53 -2.23 1.81 -21.69
CA PRO A 53 -1.30 1.00 -20.94
C PRO A 53 -0.52 1.92 -20.00
N ILE A 54 -0.90 1.95 -18.72
CA ILE A 54 0.02 2.36 -17.66
C ILE A 54 0.96 1.17 -17.44
N ALA A 55 1.79 0.87 -18.45
CA ALA A 55 3.14 0.48 -18.14
C ALA A 55 3.81 1.77 -17.64
N SER A 56 4.45 1.70 -16.47
CA SER A 56 5.29 2.76 -15.87
C SER A 56 4.65 3.58 -14.74
N ALA A 57 4.08 2.93 -13.72
CA ALA A 57 4.23 3.41 -12.34
C ALA A 57 5.00 2.41 -11.45
N GLU A 58 5.80 1.55 -12.08
CA GLU A 58 7.02 1.00 -11.48
C GLU A 58 8.12 1.33 -12.47
N ALA A 59 8.60 2.57 -12.41
CA ALA A 59 10.01 2.78 -12.66
C ALA A 59 10.72 1.91 -11.62
N GLY A 60 11.04 0.69 -12.03
CA GLY A 60 12.24 0.02 -11.57
C GLY A 60 13.40 0.97 -11.85
N THR A 61 13.62 1.92 -10.95
CA THR A 61 14.99 2.24 -10.59
C THR A 61 15.42 1.07 -9.73
N SER A 62 15.89 0.02 -10.42
CA SER A 62 17.12 -0.60 -9.96
C SER A 62 18.06 0.57 -9.66
N ILE A 63 18.18 0.93 -8.38
CA ILE A 63 19.38 1.63 -7.96
C ILE A 63 20.43 0.59 -8.21
N GLY A 64 21.01 0.66 -9.41
CA GLY A 64 22.12 -0.19 -9.78
C GLY A 64 23.13 -0.07 -8.66
N CYS A 65 23.73 -1.21 -8.33
CA CYS A 65 25.13 -1.19 -7.98
C CYS A 65 25.90 -0.57 -9.16
N LEU A 66 25.81 0.75 -9.32
CA LEU A 66 26.87 1.51 -9.94
C LEU A 66 27.87 1.69 -8.80
N PRO A 67 29.06 1.07 -8.86
CA PRO A 67 30.13 1.45 -7.97
C PRO A 67 30.42 2.92 -8.28
N ILE A 68 29.95 3.80 -7.41
CA ILE A 68 30.42 5.17 -7.37
C ILE A 68 31.91 5.01 -7.03
N LYS A 69 32.76 5.10 -8.05
CA LYS A 69 34.18 5.34 -7.89
C LYS A 69 34.35 6.84 -7.79
N PRO A 70 34.42 7.45 -6.59
CA PRO A 70 35.10 8.73 -6.48
C PRO A 70 36.58 8.47 -6.74
N GLU A 71 37.08 9.08 -7.82
CA GLU A 71 38.48 9.07 -8.20
C GLU A 71 39.39 9.72 -7.15
N PRO A 72 40.70 9.42 -7.22
CA PRO A 72 41.62 9.51 -6.10
C PRO A 72 42.11 10.93 -5.89
N ALA A 73 42.26 11.32 -4.63
CA ALA A 73 43.32 12.23 -4.21
C ALA A 73 43.45 12.17 -2.69
N VAL A 74 44.47 11.45 -2.25
CA VAL A 74 45.40 11.86 -1.19
C VAL A 74 44.77 12.40 0.10
N LEU A 75 44.83 11.59 1.16
CA LEU A 75 45.42 12.10 2.39
C LEU A 75 46.52 11.14 2.86
N PRO A 76 47.75 11.65 3.04
CA PRO A 76 48.94 10.87 3.29
C PRO A 76 48.99 10.35 4.73
N TYR A 77 49.56 9.15 4.88
CA TYR A 77 50.61 8.88 5.87
C TYR A 77 50.37 9.47 7.27
N SER A 78 49.33 8.99 7.95
CA SER A 78 49.36 9.04 9.42
C SER A 78 50.23 7.91 9.91
N SER A 79 51.42 8.30 10.36
CA SER A 79 52.10 7.70 11.52
C SER A 79 52.48 6.24 11.33
N TRP A 80 53.63 5.96 10.68
CA TRP A 80 54.88 5.66 11.41
C TRP A 80 54.85 6.02 12.90
N ALA A 81 53.94 5.38 13.64
CA ALA A 81 53.91 5.40 15.08
C ALA A 81 55.18 4.66 15.56
N SER A 82 56.20 5.49 15.77
CA SER A 82 57.38 5.27 16.57
C SER A 82 57.13 4.28 17.71
N LEU A 83 57.63 3.04 17.60
CA LEU A 83 57.95 2.17 18.76
C LEU A 83 59.02 1.12 18.37
N THR A 84 60.26 1.58 18.17
CA THR A 84 61.43 0.96 18.84
C THR A 84 61.24 1.20 20.35
N PRO A 85 61.60 0.30 21.30
CA PRO A 85 62.89 -0.41 21.47
C PRO A 85 62.69 -1.88 22.00
N SER A 86 63.65 -2.75 22.33
CA SER A 86 65.12 -2.77 22.46
C SER A 86 65.60 -4.21 22.30
#